data_AF-A0A1F6KHI0-F1
#
_entry.id   AF-A0A1F6KHI0-F1
#
_cell.length_a   1.000
_cell.length_b   1.000
_cell.length_c   1.000
_cell.angle_alpha   90.00
_cell.angle_beta   90.00
_cell.angle_gamma   90.00
#
_symmetry.space_group_name_H-M   'P 1'
#
loop_
_entity.id
_entity.type
_entity.pdbx_description
1 polymer ?
#
loop_
_entity_poly.entity_id
_entity_poly.type
_entity_poly.pdbx_seq_one_letter_code
_entity_poly.pdbx_strand_id
1 'polypeptide(L)'
;MMYKKFTQIWRKIRRKINFLINIPKRQKFIITVVVLSLTLFFSEQLFGRGGMYLAFLLALFTDLFVLWAESSELEDNFSPQVFILPLFYTLSCALFYFLIPARFLTRIGMTSLYAFGLYSLLLSENIFIVSSIRTIALLSSARTVSFIVTLLSYFFMANVVFSLHLNIFLTLFFVFTFSFPLIIHSIWTHTLEADFRLHFEWISLIAICIAETTLILWFWPTTPTIIGLFLTGLFYILVGISQIWLEKRLFKGVMWEYIWVGVIIFLVFITFSMRS
;
A
#
# COMPACT_ATOMS: atom_id res chain seq x y z
N MET A 1 8.08 22.90 -16.16
CA MET A 1 7.33 24.17 -16.01
C MET A 1 5.99 24.01 -15.27
N MET A 2 5.28 22.89 -15.40
CA MET A 2 4.02 22.59 -14.68
C MET A 2 4.17 22.50 -13.14
N TYR A 3 5.35 22.11 -12.67
CA TYR A 3 5.69 21.95 -11.25
C TYR A 3 5.63 23.26 -10.45
N LYS A 4 6.05 24.40 -11.05
CA LYS A 4 6.07 25.71 -10.36
C LYS A 4 4.68 26.36 -10.23
N LYS A 5 3.74 26.03 -11.14
CA LYS A 5 2.35 26.53 -11.06
C LYS A 5 1.56 25.82 -9.95
N PHE A 6 1.79 24.52 -9.76
CA PHE A 6 1.17 23.76 -8.68
C PHE A 6 1.63 24.29 -7.31
N THR A 7 2.94 24.51 -7.12
CA THR A 7 3.47 25.05 -5.85
C THR A 7 2.97 26.48 -5.52
N GLN A 8 2.72 27.33 -6.52
CA GLN A 8 2.17 28.68 -6.30
C GLN A 8 0.69 28.68 -5.86
N ILE A 9 -0.15 27.84 -6.47
CA ILE A 9 -1.56 27.69 -6.06
C ILE A 9 -1.63 27.15 -4.62
N TRP A 10 -0.76 26.20 -4.29
CA TRP A 10 -0.67 25.59 -2.97
C TRP A 10 -0.18 26.55 -1.87
N ARG A 11 0.78 27.46 -2.15
CA ARG A 11 1.16 28.52 -1.18
C ARG A 11 -0.02 29.41 -0.79
N LYS A 12 -0.96 29.65 -1.71
CA LYS A 12 -2.15 30.48 -1.47
C LYS A 12 -3.17 29.75 -0.59
N ILE A 13 -3.35 28.45 -0.80
CA ILE A 13 -4.22 27.58 0.02
C ILE A 13 -3.64 27.40 1.43
N ARG A 14 -2.32 27.15 1.54
CA ARG A 14 -1.61 26.98 2.82
C ARG A 14 -1.67 28.22 3.69
N ARG A 15 -1.53 29.43 3.13
CA ARG A 15 -1.69 30.68 3.90
C ARG A 15 -3.08 30.81 4.51
N LYS A 16 -4.12 30.35 3.82
CA LYS A 16 -5.51 30.42 4.32
C LYS A 16 -5.78 29.37 5.41
N ILE A 17 -5.15 28.19 5.32
CA ILE A 17 -5.30 27.10 6.30
C ILE A 17 -4.43 27.32 7.55
N ASN A 18 -3.17 27.75 7.39
CA ASN A 18 -2.27 28.04 8.53
C ASN A 18 -2.71 29.26 9.35
N PHE A 19 -3.48 30.18 8.76
CA PHE A 19 -4.06 31.30 9.52
C PHE A 19 -5.16 30.84 10.50
N LEU A 20 -5.75 29.66 10.29
CA LEU A 20 -6.85 29.16 11.12
C LEU A 20 -6.42 28.12 12.16
N ILE A 21 -5.30 27.42 11.99
CA ILE A 21 -5.00 26.22 12.79
C ILE A 21 -3.48 26.03 13.02
N ASN A 22 -2.96 26.42 14.18
CA ASN A 22 -1.58 26.14 14.61
C ASN A 22 -1.50 24.80 15.39
N ILE A 23 -1.79 23.69 14.72
CA ILE A 23 -1.76 22.34 15.33
C ILE A 23 -0.37 21.69 15.17
N PRO A 24 0.22 21.10 16.23
CA PRO A 24 1.47 20.35 16.15
C PRO A 24 1.34 19.09 15.27
N LYS A 25 2.41 18.73 14.55
CA LYS A 25 2.40 17.65 13.54
C LYS A 25 1.80 16.33 14.02
N ARG A 26 2.20 15.87 15.20
CA ARG A 26 1.69 14.61 15.77
C ARG A 26 0.18 14.63 15.99
N GLN A 27 -0.39 15.78 16.35
CA GLN A 27 -1.84 15.92 16.46
C GLN A 27 -2.52 15.90 15.09
N LYS A 28 -1.90 16.43 14.02
CA LYS A 28 -2.43 16.30 12.65
C LYS A 28 -2.53 14.84 12.20
N PHE A 29 -1.54 14.01 12.55
CA PHE A 29 -1.58 12.56 12.25
C PHE A 29 -2.71 11.88 13.00
N ILE A 30 -2.83 12.14 14.31
CA ILE A 30 -3.90 11.56 15.13
C ILE A 30 -5.27 11.98 14.60
N ILE A 31 -5.47 13.27 14.29
CA ILE A 31 -6.72 13.78 13.72
C ILE A 31 -7.02 13.07 12.39
N THR A 32 -6.04 12.95 11.51
CA THR A 32 -6.20 12.26 10.22
C THR A 32 -6.64 10.81 10.41
N VAL A 33 -5.95 10.06 11.27
CA VAL A 33 -6.24 8.65 11.57
C VAL A 33 -7.64 8.51 12.16
N VAL A 34 -7.99 9.32 13.15
CA VAL A 34 -9.31 9.26 13.82
C VAL A 34 -10.42 9.59 12.83
N VAL A 35 -10.29 10.66 12.05
CA VAL A 35 -11.31 11.08 11.08
C VAL A 35 -11.51 10.03 9.99
N LEU A 36 -10.42 9.53 9.39
CA LEU A 36 -10.50 8.51 8.35
C LEU A 36 -11.04 7.17 8.88
N SER A 37 -10.65 6.77 10.10
CA SER A 37 -11.12 5.52 10.72
C SER A 37 -12.60 5.58 11.08
N LEU A 38 -13.07 6.72 11.61
CA LEU A 38 -14.50 6.94 11.84
C LEU A 38 -15.27 6.94 10.53
N THR A 39 -14.74 7.58 9.49
CA THR A 39 -15.40 7.61 8.18
C THR A 39 -15.50 6.20 7.58
N LEU A 40 -14.44 5.39 7.69
CA LEU A 40 -14.47 3.98 7.30
C LEU A 40 -15.56 3.21 8.06
N PHE A 41 -15.59 3.34 9.40
CA PHE A 41 -16.57 2.67 10.24
C PHE A 41 -18.03 3.07 9.91
N PHE A 42 -18.29 4.36 9.73
CA PHE A 42 -19.64 4.86 9.41
C PHE A 42 -20.06 4.56 7.97
N SER A 43 -19.13 4.56 7.02
CA SER A 43 -19.43 4.24 5.62
C SER A 43 -20.06 2.86 5.47
N GLU A 44 -19.57 1.91 6.26
CA GLU A 44 -20.03 0.52 6.30
C GLU A 44 -21.36 0.35 7.03
N GLN A 45 -21.57 1.12 8.10
CA GLN A 45 -22.81 1.05 8.88
C GLN A 45 -24.01 1.59 8.10
N LEU A 46 -23.79 2.61 7.26
CA LEU A 46 -24.87 3.38 6.64
C LEU A 46 -25.17 2.98 5.19
N PHE A 47 -24.17 2.61 4.40
CA PHE A 47 -24.32 2.58 2.93
C PHE A 47 -24.37 1.19 2.29
N GLY A 48 -24.12 0.09 3.02
CA GLY A 48 -24.25 -1.28 2.51
C GLY A 48 -23.63 -1.46 1.11
N ARG A 49 -24.48 -1.69 0.09
CA ARG A 49 -24.05 -1.88 -1.33
C ARG A 49 -23.40 -0.65 -1.98
N GLY A 50 -23.74 0.57 -1.55
CA GLY A 50 -23.10 1.80 -2.05
C GLY A 50 -21.67 2.00 -1.54
N GLY A 51 -21.24 1.15 -0.62
CA GLY A 51 -19.96 1.27 0.07
C GLY A 51 -18.73 1.09 -0.82
N MET A 52 -18.80 0.36 -1.94
CA MET A 52 -17.67 0.25 -2.88
C MET A 52 -17.26 1.61 -3.44
N TYR A 53 -18.21 2.46 -3.81
CA TYR A 53 -17.91 3.82 -4.29
C TYR A 53 -17.31 4.68 -3.17
N LEU A 54 -17.77 4.48 -1.92
CA LEU A 54 -17.21 5.17 -0.75
C LEU A 54 -15.78 4.74 -0.46
N ALA A 55 -15.39 3.49 -0.72
CA ALA A 55 -14.00 3.04 -0.57
C ALA A 55 -13.05 3.82 -1.48
N PHE A 56 -13.42 4.02 -2.75
CA PHE A 56 -12.64 4.84 -3.68
C PHE A 56 -12.57 6.31 -3.24
N LEU A 57 -13.70 6.88 -2.82
CA LEU A 57 -13.72 8.25 -2.29
C LEU A 57 -12.85 8.39 -1.04
N LEU A 58 -12.91 7.43 -0.12
CA LEU A 58 -12.13 7.43 1.11
C LEU A 58 -10.62 7.32 0.82
N ALA A 59 -10.23 6.51 -0.16
CA ALA A 59 -8.85 6.42 -0.61
C ALA A 59 -8.33 7.77 -1.15
N LEU A 60 -9.13 8.46 -1.99
CA LEU A 60 -8.78 9.80 -2.47
C LEU A 60 -8.75 10.84 -1.34
N PHE A 61 -9.69 10.77 -0.39
CA PHE A 61 -9.65 11.62 0.80
C PHE A 61 -8.41 11.37 1.65
N THR A 62 -7.93 10.13 1.73
CA THR A 62 -6.72 9.79 2.48
C THR A 62 -5.52 10.59 1.95
N ASP A 63 -5.33 10.64 0.63
CA ASP A 63 -4.24 11.42 0.04
C ASP A 63 -4.36 12.92 0.32
N LEU A 64 -5.59 13.47 0.31
CA LEU A 64 -5.82 14.87 0.69
C LEU A 64 -5.42 15.13 2.15
N PHE A 65 -5.72 14.19 3.05
CA PHE A 65 -5.32 14.29 4.45
C PHE A 65 -3.82 14.08 4.64
N VAL A 66 -3.17 13.17 3.89
CA VAL A 66 -1.72 12.99 3.90
C VAL A 66 -1.03 14.28 3.42
N LEU A 67 -1.51 14.87 2.33
CA LEU A 67 -1.04 16.17 1.84
C LEU A 67 -1.16 17.27 2.92
N TRP A 68 -2.28 17.32 3.64
CA TRP A 68 -2.47 18.29 4.72
C TRP A 68 -1.54 18.03 5.91
N ALA A 69 -1.42 16.76 6.33
CA ALA A 69 -0.59 16.32 7.45
C ALA A 69 0.91 16.57 7.21
N GLU A 70 1.40 16.25 6.00
CA GLU A 70 2.81 16.34 5.61
C GLU A 70 3.19 17.65 4.90
N SER A 71 2.24 18.58 4.73
CA SER A 71 2.40 19.83 3.97
C SER A 71 3.63 20.66 4.32
N SER A 72 4.17 20.55 5.54
CA SER A 72 5.35 21.31 5.95
C SER A 72 6.68 20.78 5.40
N GLU A 73 6.77 19.48 5.10
CA GLU A 73 8.04 18.84 4.70
C GLU A 73 8.04 18.49 3.21
N LEU A 74 6.86 18.25 2.64
CA LEU A 74 6.67 18.06 1.21
C LEU A 74 7.07 19.28 0.36
N GLU A 75 7.06 20.50 0.93
CA GLU A 75 7.49 21.69 0.19
C GLU A 75 8.98 21.68 -0.14
N ASP A 76 9.80 21.03 0.69
CA ASP A 76 11.26 21.00 0.54
C ASP A 76 11.72 19.83 -0.35
N ASN A 77 11.04 18.68 -0.28
CA ASN A 77 11.29 17.56 -1.19
C ASN A 77 10.01 16.81 -1.59
N PHE A 78 9.36 17.28 -2.65
CA PHE A 78 8.13 16.68 -3.14
C PHE A 78 8.43 15.43 -3.98
N SER A 79 8.00 14.27 -3.47
CA SER A 79 8.02 12.98 -4.16
C SER A 79 6.58 12.45 -4.28
N PRO A 80 6.03 12.30 -5.51
CA PRO A 80 4.67 11.80 -5.68
C PRO A 80 4.47 10.35 -5.22
N GLN A 81 5.56 9.59 -5.04
CA GLN A 81 5.54 8.20 -4.60
C GLN A 81 5.02 8.01 -3.17
N VAL A 82 5.08 9.06 -2.33
CA VAL A 82 4.58 9.07 -0.95
C VAL A 82 3.07 8.82 -0.87
N PHE A 83 2.31 9.21 -1.88
CA PHE A 83 0.84 9.06 -1.88
C PHE A 83 0.37 7.67 -2.30
N ILE A 84 1.24 6.89 -2.94
CA ILE A 84 0.85 5.60 -3.50
C ILE A 84 0.42 4.64 -2.39
N LEU A 85 1.25 4.44 -1.36
CA LEU A 85 0.94 3.48 -0.31
C LEU A 85 -0.26 3.88 0.57
N PRO A 86 -0.41 5.14 1.05
CA PRO A 86 -1.62 5.56 1.77
C PRO A 86 -2.90 5.31 0.97
N LEU A 87 -2.92 5.64 -0.32
CA LEU A 87 -4.07 5.42 -1.20
C LEU A 87 -4.42 3.93 -1.26
N PHE A 88 -3.46 3.07 -1.60
CA PHE A 88 -3.71 1.63 -1.74
C PHE A 88 -4.00 0.95 -0.41
N TYR A 89 -3.41 1.41 0.69
CA TYR A 89 -3.71 0.90 2.02
C TYR A 89 -5.16 1.17 2.42
N THR A 90 -5.64 2.40 2.24
CA THR A 90 -7.04 2.72 2.51
C THR A 90 -7.97 2.00 1.56
N LEU A 91 -7.66 1.98 0.27
CA LEU A 91 -8.49 1.31 -0.73
C LEU A 91 -8.63 -0.19 -0.43
N SER A 92 -7.51 -0.86 -0.15
CA SER A 92 -7.49 -2.29 0.16
C SER A 92 -8.21 -2.62 1.45
N CYS A 93 -7.98 -1.86 2.54
CA CYS A 93 -8.69 -2.05 3.80
C CYS A 93 -10.19 -1.82 3.63
N ALA A 94 -10.60 -0.73 2.97
CA ALA A 94 -12.01 -0.40 2.77
C ALA A 94 -12.72 -1.44 1.89
N LEU A 95 -12.11 -1.87 0.77
CA LEU A 95 -12.70 -2.89 -0.09
C LEU A 95 -12.77 -4.26 0.60
N PHE A 96 -11.74 -4.66 1.33
CA PHE A 96 -11.70 -5.93 2.04
C PHE A 96 -12.68 -5.96 3.23
N TYR A 97 -12.96 -4.82 3.85
CA TYR A 97 -13.95 -4.70 4.91
C TYR A 97 -15.34 -5.23 4.49
N PHE A 98 -15.75 -4.99 3.24
CA PHE A 98 -17.01 -5.49 2.68
C PHE A 98 -17.09 -7.01 2.53
N LEU A 99 -15.94 -7.69 2.39
CA LEU A 99 -15.89 -9.15 2.24
C LEU A 99 -16.09 -9.87 3.58
N ILE A 100 -15.84 -9.19 4.70
CA ILE A 100 -15.87 -9.78 6.02
C ILE A 100 -17.30 -9.77 6.56
N PRO A 101 -17.72 -10.84 7.29
CA PRO A 101 -19.03 -10.85 7.93
C PRO A 101 -19.28 -9.60 8.79
N ALA A 102 -20.50 -9.04 8.67
CA ALA A 102 -20.97 -7.84 9.35
C ALA A 102 -21.22 -8.05 10.86
N ARG A 103 -20.25 -8.66 11.57
CA ARG A 103 -20.27 -8.80 13.03
C ARG A 103 -19.63 -7.57 13.66
N PHE A 104 -20.17 -7.11 14.78
CA PHE A 104 -19.66 -5.92 15.45
C PHE A 104 -18.18 -6.07 15.86
N LEU A 105 -17.77 -7.26 16.29
CA LEU A 105 -16.39 -7.54 16.70
C LEU A 105 -15.39 -7.51 15.52
N THR A 106 -15.76 -8.08 14.37
CA THR A 106 -14.89 -8.06 13.17
C THR A 106 -14.73 -6.65 12.64
N ARG A 107 -15.79 -5.85 12.72
CA ARG A 107 -15.78 -4.42 12.36
C ARG A 107 -14.81 -3.61 13.21
N ILE A 108 -14.90 -3.73 14.54
CA ILE A 108 -13.95 -3.09 15.45
C ILE A 108 -12.52 -3.56 15.16
N GLY A 109 -12.31 -4.86 14.94
CA GLY A 109 -10.99 -5.42 14.62
C GLY A 109 -10.40 -4.80 13.35
N MET A 110 -11.18 -4.72 12.28
CA MET A 110 -10.73 -4.13 11.01
C MET A 110 -10.51 -2.62 11.09
N THR A 111 -11.39 -1.87 11.74
CA THR A 111 -11.19 -0.43 11.94
C THR A 111 -9.95 -0.16 12.80
N SER A 112 -9.68 -1.00 13.80
CA SER A 112 -8.48 -0.88 14.64
C SER A 112 -7.20 -1.18 13.85
N LEU A 113 -7.21 -2.24 13.04
CA LEU A 113 -6.11 -2.59 12.14
C LEU A 113 -5.87 -1.44 11.15
N TYR A 114 -6.93 -0.91 10.54
CA TYR A 114 -6.86 0.26 9.67
C TYR A 114 -6.22 1.46 10.35
N ALA A 115 -6.72 1.85 11.53
CA ALA A 115 -6.23 2.99 12.30
C ALA A 115 -4.74 2.86 12.66
N PHE A 116 -4.34 1.68 13.16
CA PHE A 116 -2.96 1.40 13.54
C PHE A 116 -2.03 1.45 12.33
N GLY A 117 -2.36 0.73 11.26
CA GLY A 117 -1.54 0.71 10.05
C GLY A 117 -1.45 2.08 9.39
N LEU A 118 -2.54 2.87 9.35
CA LEU A 118 -2.51 4.22 8.77
C LEU A 118 -1.63 5.18 9.59
N TYR A 119 -1.68 5.10 10.93
CA TYR A 119 -0.80 5.89 11.78
C TYR A 119 0.68 5.54 11.57
N SER A 120 0.99 4.23 11.53
CA SER A 120 2.33 3.72 11.26
C SER A 120 2.83 4.13 9.87
N LEU A 121 1.94 4.15 8.88
CA LEU A 121 2.22 4.57 7.51
C LEU A 121 2.56 6.06 7.47
N LEU A 122 1.70 6.94 8.01
CA LEU A 122 1.97 8.39 8.06
C LEU A 122 3.33 8.70 8.70
N LEU A 123 3.66 8.03 9.81
CA LEU A 123 4.95 8.20 10.46
C LEU A 123 6.12 7.73 9.58
N SER A 124 5.95 6.63 8.84
CA SER A 124 7.00 6.09 7.95
C SER A 124 7.23 7.00 6.74
N GLU A 125 6.16 7.54 6.15
CA GLU A 125 6.25 8.50 5.03
C GLU A 125 6.93 9.80 5.45
N ASN A 126 6.60 10.32 6.64
CA ASN A 126 7.30 11.45 7.23
C ASN A 126 8.81 11.17 7.32
N ILE A 127 9.19 9.99 7.84
CA ILE A 127 10.60 9.58 7.92
C ILE A 127 11.24 9.51 6.53
N PHE A 128 10.56 8.99 5.51
CA PHE A 128 11.08 8.94 4.14
C PHE A 128 11.34 10.34 3.57
N ILE A 129 10.38 11.25 3.70
CA ILE A 129 10.53 12.65 3.26
C ILE A 129 11.72 13.28 3.97
N VAL A 130 11.83 13.19 5.29
CA VAL A 130 12.96 13.79 6.01
C VAL A 130 14.29 13.09 5.65
N SER A 131 14.27 11.77 5.42
CA SER A 131 15.46 10.98 5.15
C SER A 131 16.11 11.27 3.78
N SER A 132 15.30 11.77 2.85
CA SER A 132 15.76 12.17 1.52
C SER A 132 16.68 13.40 1.55
N ILE A 133 16.61 14.22 2.61
CA ILE A 133 17.44 15.42 2.81
C ILE A 133 18.62 15.10 3.72
N ARG A 134 18.40 14.29 4.77
CA ARG A 134 19.40 13.96 5.79
C ARG A 134 19.30 12.51 6.21
N THR A 135 20.42 11.87 6.53
CA THR A 135 20.40 10.49 7.04
C THR A 135 19.77 10.43 8.45
N ILE A 136 18.82 9.50 8.65
CA ILE A 136 18.15 9.27 9.94
C ILE A 136 18.27 7.80 10.33
N ALA A 137 18.64 7.52 11.58
CA ALA A 137 18.79 6.14 12.08
C ALA A 137 17.49 5.30 12.00
N LEU A 138 16.33 5.95 12.11
CA LEU A 138 15.01 5.29 12.08
C LEU A 138 14.58 4.83 10.68
N LEU A 139 15.34 5.14 9.62
CA LEU A 139 14.99 4.80 8.23
C LEU A 139 14.81 3.29 8.02
N SER A 140 15.68 2.46 8.62
CA SER A 140 15.61 1.00 8.50
C SER A 140 14.30 0.44 9.07
N SER A 141 13.84 1.00 10.19
CA SER A 141 12.57 0.60 10.81
C SER A 141 11.38 1.04 9.97
N ALA A 142 11.40 2.27 9.44
CA ALA A 142 10.36 2.80 8.56
C ALA A 142 10.20 1.95 7.28
N ARG A 143 11.30 1.53 6.65
CA ARG A 143 11.28 0.62 5.49
C ARG A 143 10.59 -0.70 5.80
N THR A 144 10.89 -1.29 6.95
CA THR A 144 10.29 -2.56 7.38
C THR A 144 8.79 -2.41 7.61
N VAL A 145 8.38 -1.34 8.30
CA VAL A 145 6.96 -1.06 8.58
C VAL A 145 6.19 -0.80 7.28
N SER A 146 6.71 0.04 6.39
CA SER A 146 6.09 0.32 5.08
C SER A 146 5.98 -0.96 4.24
N PHE A 147 6.99 -1.83 4.25
CA PHE A 147 6.93 -3.09 3.52
C PHE A 147 5.88 -4.06 4.09
N ILE A 148 5.77 -4.20 5.41
CA ILE A 148 4.71 -5.01 6.05
C ILE A 148 3.32 -4.47 5.66
N VAL A 149 3.13 -3.15 5.70
CA VAL A 149 1.87 -2.51 5.32
C VAL A 149 1.57 -2.74 3.83
N THR A 150 2.59 -2.68 2.97
CA THR A 150 2.48 -2.99 1.53
C THR A 150 2.02 -4.43 1.30
N LEU A 151 2.60 -5.40 2.00
CA LEU A 151 2.20 -6.82 1.91
C LEU A 151 0.75 -7.01 2.36
N LEU A 152 0.35 -6.35 3.44
CA LEU A 152 -1.02 -6.40 3.95
C LEU A 152 -2.02 -5.80 2.94
N SER A 153 -1.69 -4.65 2.35
CA SER A 153 -2.50 -4.03 1.29
C SER A 153 -2.62 -4.91 0.07
N TYR A 154 -1.50 -5.49 -0.37
CA TYR A 154 -1.45 -6.39 -1.52
C TYR A 154 -2.33 -7.62 -1.28
N PHE A 155 -2.23 -8.24 -0.10
CA PHE A 155 -3.06 -9.38 0.30
C PHE A 155 -4.55 -9.05 0.25
N PHE A 156 -4.96 -7.94 0.86
CA PHE A 156 -6.36 -7.50 0.84
C PHE A 156 -6.86 -7.21 -0.57
N MET A 157 -6.07 -6.52 -1.39
CA MET A 157 -6.45 -6.18 -2.76
C MET A 157 -6.58 -7.44 -3.64
N ALA A 158 -5.64 -8.38 -3.53
CA ALA A 158 -5.69 -9.65 -4.23
C ALA A 158 -6.94 -10.45 -3.83
N ASN A 159 -7.25 -10.55 -2.53
CA ASN A 159 -8.47 -11.21 -2.06
C ASN A 159 -9.72 -10.59 -2.69
N VAL A 160 -9.85 -9.26 -2.64
CA VAL A 160 -11.00 -8.55 -3.22
C VAL A 160 -11.15 -8.88 -4.70
N VAL A 161 -10.07 -8.77 -5.49
CA VAL A 161 -10.16 -8.99 -6.93
C VAL A 161 -10.57 -10.42 -7.28
N PHE A 162 -10.04 -11.42 -6.58
CA PHE A 162 -10.41 -12.82 -6.83
C PHE A 162 -11.81 -13.17 -6.30
N SER A 163 -12.27 -12.55 -5.21
CA SER A 163 -13.63 -12.72 -4.70
C SER A 163 -14.70 -12.10 -5.58
N LEU A 164 -14.36 -11.14 -6.46
CA LEU A 164 -15.29 -10.56 -7.41
C LEU A 164 -15.60 -11.50 -8.59
N HIS A 165 -14.89 -12.62 -8.75
CA HIS A 165 -15.08 -13.61 -9.83
C HIS A 165 -15.16 -12.97 -11.23
N LEU A 166 -14.30 -11.98 -11.47
CA LEU A 166 -14.26 -11.25 -12.74
C LEU A 166 -13.68 -12.13 -13.87
N ASN A 167 -13.97 -11.71 -15.11
CA ASN A 167 -13.35 -12.29 -16.30
C ASN A 167 -11.81 -12.19 -16.21
N ILE A 168 -11.10 -13.16 -16.76
CA ILE A 168 -9.63 -13.27 -16.73
C ILE A 168 -8.94 -11.96 -17.12
N PHE A 169 -9.40 -11.30 -18.19
CA PHE A 169 -8.82 -10.04 -18.66
C PHE A 169 -8.97 -8.91 -17.64
N LEU A 170 -10.10 -8.83 -16.94
CA LEU A 170 -10.33 -7.83 -15.90
C LEU A 170 -9.51 -8.13 -14.65
N THR A 171 -9.44 -9.40 -14.24
CA THR A 171 -8.61 -9.82 -13.11
C THR A 171 -7.13 -9.48 -13.35
N LEU A 172 -6.61 -9.82 -14.53
CA LEU A 172 -5.23 -9.48 -14.92
C LEU A 172 -5.00 -7.97 -14.92
N PHE A 173 -5.94 -7.21 -15.49
CA PHE A 173 -5.87 -5.75 -15.52
C PHE A 173 -5.83 -5.16 -14.11
N PHE A 174 -6.71 -5.60 -13.21
CA PHE A 174 -6.73 -5.10 -11.83
C PHE A 174 -5.47 -5.49 -11.06
N VAL A 175 -5.03 -6.76 -11.16
CA VAL A 175 -3.82 -7.23 -10.49
C VAL A 175 -2.60 -6.46 -10.96
N PHE A 176 -2.43 -6.27 -12.27
CA PHE A 176 -1.36 -5.44 -12.80
C PHE A 176 -1.46 -3.99 -12.29
N THR A 177 -2.67 -3.42 -12.32
CA THR A 177 -2.92 -2.02 -11.95
C THR A 177 -2.59 -1.71 -10.50
N PHE A 178 -2.86 -2.60 -9.53
CA PHE A 178 -2.46 -2.36 -8.14
C PHE A 178 -1.03 -2.84 -7.84
N SER A 179 -0.56 -3.90 -8.50
CA SER A 179 0.80 -4.43 -8.26
C SER A 179 1.85 -3.42 -8.69
N PHE A 180 1.68 -2.82 -9.88
CA PHE A 180 2.68 -1.93 -10.46
C PHE A 180 2.99 -0.71 -9.58
N PRO A 181 2.01 0.09 -9.12
CA PRO A 181 2.28 1.20 -8.19
C PRO A 181 2.86 0.74 -6.85
N LEU A 182 2.38 -0.37 -6.29
CA LEU A 182 2.90 -0.88 -5.02
C LEU A 182 4.39 -1.28 -5.15
N ILE A 183 4.80 -1.87 -6.27
CA ILE A 183 6.21 -2.16 -6.56
C ILE A 183 7.01 -0.87 -6.70
N ILE A 184 6.48 0.14 -7.41
CA ILE A 184 7.12 1.46 -7.52
C ILE A 184 7.40 2.04 -6.14
N HIS A 185 6.37 2.10 -5.28
CA HIS A 185 6.51 2.63 -3.94
C HIS A 185 7.53 1.83 -3.14
N SER A 186 7.45 0.49 -3.19
CA SER A 186 8.33 -0.40 -2.44
C SER A 186 9.81 -0.23 -2.80
N ILE A 187 10.13 -0.09 -4.09
CA ILE A 187 11.50 0.19 -4.56
C ILE A 187 11.93 1.62 -4.22
N TRP A 188 11.01 2.57 -4.29
CA TRP A 188 11.28 3.96 -3.95
C TRP A 188 11.68 4.15 -2.49
N THR A 189 11.10 3.41 -1.53
CA THR A 189 11.49 3.51 -0.10
C THR A 189 12.97 3.18 0.18
N HIS A 190 13.62 2.45 -0.73
CA HIS A 190 15.03 2.05 -0.62
C HIS A 190 15.98 3.00 -1.35
N THR A 191 15.56 3.54 -2.49
CA THR A 191 16.36 4.46 -3.31
C THR A 191 16.21 5.91 -2.86
N LEU A 192 15.01 6.31 -2.44
CA LEU A 192 14.61 7.69 -2.10
C LEU A 192 14.90 8.71 -3.22
N GLU A 193 15.04 8.22 -4.45
CA GLU A 193 15.31 9.03 -5.63
C GLU A 193 14.01 9.67 -6.15
N ALA A 194 14.11 10.91 -6.64
CA ALA A 194 12.97 11.59 -7.24
C ALA A 194 12.59 11.01 -8.62
N ASP A 195 13.59 10.52 -9.37
CA ASP A 195 13.42 10.02 -10.73
C ASP A 195 13.10 8.51 -10.75
N PHE A 196 11.80 8.19 -10.87
CA PHE A 196 11.30 6.81 -10.97
C PHE A 196 11.80 6.05 -12.22
N ARG A 197 12.31 6.76 -13.24
CA ARG A 197 12.67 6.19 -14.54
C ARG A 197 13.83 5.21 -14.47
N LEU A 198 14.73 5.38 -13.51
CA LEU A 198 15.94 4.57 -13.36
C LEU A 198 15.63 3.09 -13.14
N HIS A 199 14.51 2.78 -12.49
CA HIS A 199 14.13 1.42 -12.10
C HIS A 199 12.88 0.93 -12.85
N PHE A 200 12.41 1.67 -13.86
CA PHE A 200 11.13 1.41 -14.51
C PHE A 200 11.06 0.05 -15.22
N GLU A 201 12.14 -0.35 -15.91
CA GLU A 201 12.21 -1.65 -16.59
C GLU A 201 12.12 -2.79 -15.58
N TRP A 202 12.89 -2.72 -14.49
CA TRP A 202 12.87 -3.70 -13.41
C TRP A 202 11.51 -3.80 -12.73
N ILE A 203 10.89 -2.66 -12.41
CA ILE A 203 9.54 -2.59 -11.83
C ILE A 203 8.52 -3.25 -12.75
N SER A 204 8.59 -2.96 -14.06
CA SER A 204 7.67 -3.52 -15.05
C SER A 204 7.81 -5.03 -15.18
N LEU A 205 9.03 -5.54 -15.20
CA LEU A 205 9.30 -6.99 -15.25
C LEU A 205 8.70 -7.73 -14.04
N ILE A 206 8.85 -7.19 -12.83
CA ILE A 206 8.26 -7.79 -11.62
C ILE A 206 6.73 -7.78 -11.71
N ALA A 207 6.13 -6.66 -12.15
CA ALA A 207 4.68 -6.55 -12.30
C ALA A 207 4.13 -7.53 -13.35
N ILE A 208 4.84 -7.72 -14.47
CA ILE A 208 4.48 -8.69 -15.51
C ILE A 208 4.57 -10.12 -14.96
N CYS A 209 5.64 -10.47 -14.24
CA CYS A 209 5.79 -11.80 -13.62
C CYS A 209 4.63 -12.12 -12.67
N ILE A 210 4.17 -11.13 -11.90
CA ILE A 210 3.00 -11.27 -11.02
C ILE A 210 1.71 -11.46 -11.84
N ALA A 211 1.54 -10.69 -12.91
CA ALA A 211 0.37 -10.82 -13.80
C ALA A 211 0.33 -12.18 -14.51
N GLU A 212 1.47 -12.70 -14.98
CA GLU A 212 1.57 -14.04 -15.57
C GLU A 212 1.22 -15.13 -14.56
N THR A 213 1.72 -15.00 -13.32
CA THR A 213 1.36 -15.95 -12.27
C THR A 213 -0.13 -15.88 -11.94
N THR A 214 -0.72 -14.69 -11.98
CA THR A 214 -2.17 -14.48 -11.79
C THR A 214 -2.98 -15.18 -12.88
N LEU A 215 -2.49 -15.20 -14.12
CA LEU A 215 -3.12 -15.92 -15.22
C LEU A 215 -3.20 -17.42 -14.91
N ILE A 216 -2.10 -18.00 -14.45
CA ILE A 216 -2.03 -19.42 -14.07
C ILE A 216 -3.00 -19.72 -12.92
N LEU A 217 -3.02 -18.86 -11.90
CA LEU A 217 -3.88 -19.04 -10.73
C LEU A 217 -5.37 -18.85 -11.02
N TRP A 218 -5.72 -18.06 -12.02
CA TRP A 218 -7.14 -17.87 -12.40
C TRP A 218 -7.78 -19.16 -12.90
N PHE A 219 -7.03 -20.01 -13.59
CA PHE A 219 -7.50 -21.34 -14.01
C PHE A 219 -7.53 -22.35 -12.87
N TRP A 220 -6.96 -22.02 -11.71
CA TRP A 220 -6.82 -22.93 -10.60
C TRP A 220 -8.03 -22.81 -9.65
N PRO A 221 -8.86 -23.87 -9.48
CA PRO A 221 -10.08 -23.80 -8.68
C PRO A 221 -9.73 -23.85 -7.19
N THR A 222 -9.50 -22.69 -6.59
CA THR A 222 -9.12 -22.59 -5.18
C THR A 222 -9.70 -21.31 -4.56
N THR A 223 -9.82 -21.29 -3.23
CA THR A 223 -10.42 -20.14 -2.54
C THR A 223 -9.59 -18.86 -2.77
N PRO A 224 -10.25 -17.67 -2.90
CA PRO A 224 -9.56 -16.39 -3.10
C PRO A 224 -8.50 -16.09 -2.04
N THR A 225 -8.71 -16.57 -0.80
CA THR A 225 -7.76 -16.37 0.30
C THR A 225 -6.45 -17.11 0.11
N ILE A 226 -6.49 -18.35 -0.37
CA ILE A 226 -5.27 -19.12 -0.66
C ILE A 226 -4.52 -18.49 -1.83
N ILE A 227 -5.23 -18.08 -2.89
CA ILE A 227 -4.65 -17.36 -4.04
C ILE A 227 -4.00 -16.04 -3.59
N GLY A 228 -4.70 -15.26 -2.76
CA GLY A 228 -4.20 -14.00 -2.20
C GLY A 228 -2.95 -14.19 -1.36
N LEU A 229 -2.90 -15.22 -0.50
CA LEU A 229 -1.69 -15.56 0.28
C LEU A 229 -0.52 -15.93 -0.64
N PHE A 230 -0.77 -16.76 -1.65
CA PHE A 230 0.26 -17.19 -2.59
C PHE A 230 0.82 -16.02 -3.39
N LEU A 231 -0.03 -15.16 -3.95
CA LEU A 231 0.40 -13.96 -4.67
C LEU A 231 1.15 -12.97 -3.77
N THR A 232 0.73 -12.81 -2.51
CA THR A 232 1.45 -11.95 -1.54
C THR A 232 2.83 -12.52 -1.22
N GLY A 233 2.92 -13.85 -1.12
CA GLY A 233 4.18 -14.56 -0.97
C GLY A 233 5.14 -14.34 -2.14
N LEU A 234 4.64 -14.45 -3.37
CA LEU A 234 5.40 -14.13 -4.57
C LEU A 234 5.82 -12.67 -4.61
N PHE A 235 4.92 -11.74 -4.27
CA PHE A 235 5.26 -10.33 -4.16
C PHE A 235 6.37 -10.10 -3.13
N TYR A 236 6.29 -10.71 -1.95
CA TYR A 236 7.31 -10.66 -0.91
C TYR A 236 8.68 -11.12 -1.44
N ILE A 237 8.72 -12.22 -2.18
CA ILE A 237 9.97 -12.77 -2.71
C ILE A 237 10.55 -11.88 -3.80
N LEU A 238 9.76 -11.53 -4.81
CA LEU A 238 10.24 -10.75 -5.95
C LEU A 238 10.68 -9.34 -5.52
N VAL A 239 9.84 -8.66 -4.73
CA VAL A 239 10.13 -7.29 -4.28
C VAL A 239 11.19 -7.30 -3.19
N GLY A 240 11.15 -8.23 -2.23
CA GLY A 240 12.15 -8.33 -1.16
C GLY A 240 13.56 -8.60 -1.67
N ILE A 241 13.73 -9.54 -2.61
CA ILE A 241 15.02 -9.77 -3.27
C ILE A 241 15.48 -8.51 -4.01
N SER A 242 14.57 -7.81 -4.70
CA SER A 242 14.88 -6.58 -5.42
C SER A 242 15.36 -5.47 -4.47
N GLN A 243 14.71 -5.31 -3.32
CA GLN A 243 15.12 -4.35 -2.29
C GLN A 243 16.53 -4.65 -1.75
N ILE A 244 16.83 -5.92 -1.46
CA ILE A 244 18.15 -6.34 -0.95
C ILE A 244 19.24 -6.15 -2.01
N TRP A 245 18.91 -6.39 -3.27
CA TRP A 245 19.80 -6.12 -4.39
C TRP A 245 20.13 -4.62 -4.49
N LEU A 246 19.13 -3.75 -4.34
CA LEU A 246 19.33 -2.28 -4.31
C LEU A 246 20.18 -1.83 -3.12
N GLU A 247 20.05 -2.49 -1.96
CA GLU A 247 20.90 -2.24 -0.79
C GLU A 247 22.33 -2.81 -0.95
N LYS A 248 22.65 -3.49 -2.07
CA LYS A 248 23.93 -4.19 -2.32
C LYS A 248 24.28 -5.21 -1.25
N ARG A 249 23.26 -5.82 -0.62
CA ARG A 249 23.38 -6.82 0.46
C ARG A 249 22.97 -8.21 0.00
N LEU A 250 23.02 -8.46 -1.31
CA LEU A 250 22.64 -9.75 -1.88
C LEU A 250 23.74 -10.79 -1.64
N PHE A 251 23.69 -11.40 -0.45
CA PHE A 251 24.52 -12.55 -0.12
C PHE A 251 23.80 -13.85 -0.46
N LYS A 252 24.56 -14.89 -0.81
CA LYS A 252 24.01 -16.22 -1.12
C LYS A 252 23.11 -16.75 0.01
N GLY A 253 23.48 -16.52 1.27
CA GLY A 253 22.68 -16.93 2.43
C GLY A 253 21.29 -16.30 2.43
N VAL A 254 21.21 -14.98 2.20
CA VAL A 254 19.94 -14.25 2.15
C VAL A 254 19.07 -14.73 0.99
N MET A 255 19.66 -15.01 -0.18
CA MET A 255 18.91 -15.59 -1.30
C MET A 255 18.27 -16.94 -0.94
N TRP A 256 18.98 -17.79 -0.20
CA TRP A 256 18.43 -19.07 0.25
C TRP A 256 17.24 -18.90 1.18
N GLU A 257 17.23 -17.90 2.07
CA GLU A 257 16.08 -17.61 2.93
C GLU A 257 14.82 -17.33 2.11
N TYR A 258 14.90 -16.52 1.06
CA TYR A 258 13.77 -16.24 0.18
C TYR A 258 13.33 -17.45 -0.65
N ILE A 259 14.28 -18.27 -1.11
CA ILE A 259 13.97 -19.52 -1.82
C ILE A 259 13.20 -20.47 -0.89
N TRP A 260 13.64 -20.62 0.37
CA TRP A 260 12.94 -21.45 1.37
C TRP A 260 11.52 -20.95 1.64
N VAL A 261 11.33 -19.63 1.77
CA VAL A 261 9.99 -19.03 1.89
C VAL A 261 9.13 -19.37 0.67
N GLY A 262 9.69 -19.28 -0.55
CA GLY A 262 8.98 -19.66 -1.78
C GLY A 262 8.55 -21.12 -1.81
N VAL A 263 9.44 -22.03 -1.41
CA VAL A 263 9.12 -23.47 -1.32
C VAL A 263 8.00 -23.72 -0.31
N ILE A 264 8.06 -23.10 0.87
CA ILE A 264 7.02 -23.24 1.89
C ILE A 264 5.66 -22.75 1.37
N ILE A 265 5.64 -21.57 0.73
CA ILE A 265 4.41 -20.98 0.20
C ILE A 265 3.80 -21.85 -0.90
N PHE A 266 4.64 -22.43 -1.76
CA PHE A 266 4.21 -23.37 -2.79
C PHE A 266 3.65 -24.68 -2.20
N LEU A 267 4.28 -25.24 -1.17
CA LEU A 267 3.78 -26.43 -0.47
C LEU A 267 2.46 -26.18 0.24
N VAL A 268 2.31 -25.03 0.91
CA VAL A 268 1.06 -24.61 1.54
C VAL A 268 -0.04 -24.48 0.49
N PHE A 269 0.27 -23.84 -0.64
CA PHE A 269 -0.68 -23.68 -1.75
C PHE A 269 -1.21 -25.04 -2.24
N ILE A 270 -0.32 -25.99 -2.53
CA ILE A 270 -0.71 -27.34 -2.98
C ILE A 270 -1.56 -28.06 -1.93
N THR A 271 -1.10 -28.05 -0.67
CA THR A 271 -1.76 -28.81 0.41
C THR A 271 -3.18 -28.33 0.66
N PHE A 272 -3.38 -27.01 0.70
CA PHE A 272 -4.71 -26.45 0.92
C PHE A 272 -5.58 -26.50 -0.33
N SER A 273 -4.98 -26.44 -1.53
CA SER A 273 -5.72 -26.59 -2.78
C SER A 273 -6.28 -28.00 -2.94
N MET A 274 -5.51 -29.05 -2.62
CA MET A 274 -5.98 -30.44 -2.70
C MET A 274 -7.14 -30.78 -1.76
N ARG A 275 -7.38 -29.95 -0.73
CA ARG A 275 -8.43 -30.15 0.27
C ARG A 275 -9.73 -29.40 -0.03
N SER A 276 -9.69 -28.43 -0.95
CA SER A 276 -10.81 -27.59 -1.34
C SER A 276 -11.54 -28.13 -2.56
#